data_AF-B1C7K6-F1
#
_entry.id   AF-B1C7K6-F1
#
_cell.length_a   1.000
_cell.length_b   1.000
_cell.length_c   1.000
_cell.angle_alpha   90.00
_cell.angle_beta   90.00
_cell.angle_gamma   90.00
#
_symmetry.space_group_name_H-M   'P 1'
#
loop_
_entity.id
_entity.type
_entity.pdbx_description
1 polymer ?
#
loop_
_entity_poly.entity_id
_entity_poly.type
_entity_poly.pdbx_seq_one_letter_code
_entity_poly.pdbx_strand_id
1 'polypeptide(L)' 'MFIIDRKKIGRPTNNPRSEKIGFRMSKKEIEDIQKCADAMNTKRVNAVIEGISLLKEKLKIK' A
#
# COMPACT_ATOMS: atom_id res chain seq x y z
N MET A 1 -35.03 -2.01 25.69
CA MET A 1 -33.69 -2.64 25.70
C MET A 1 -33.08 -2.41 24.32
N PHE A 2 -32.27 -1.37 24.15
CA PHE A 2 -31.60 -1.11 22.86
C PHE A 2 -30.28 -1.87 22.82
N ILE A 3 -30.17 -2.83 21.90
CA ILE A 3 -28.92 -3.53 21.63
C ILE A 3 -28.04 -2.57 20.83
N ILE A 4 -27.06 -1.97 21.52
CA ILE A 4 -26.06 -1.11 20.88
C ILE A 4 -24.98 -2.05 20.31
N ASP A 5 -25.12 -2.41 19.03
CA ASP A 5 -24.08 -3.11 18.30
C ASP A 5 -22.83 -2.20 18.24
N ARG A 6 -21.82 -2.50 19.05
CA ARG A 6 -20.59 -1.69 19.15
C ARG A 6 -19.73 -1.90 17.90
N LYS A 7 -20.14 -1.32 16.77
CA LYS A 7 -19.25 -1.11 15.62
C LYS A 7 -18.07 -0.29 16.12
N LYS A 8 -16.85 -0.86 16.11
CA LYS A 8 -15.62 -0.14 16.47
C LYS A 8 -15.47 1.06 15.53
N ILE A 9 -15.86 2.25 15.99
CA ILE A 9 -15.70 3.49 15.24
C ILE A 9 -14.22 3.87 15.28
N GLY A 10 -13.43 3.27 14.39
CA GLY A 10 -12.17 3.88 13.97
C GLY A 10 -12.44 5.17 13.17
N ARG A 11 -11.39 5.92 12.81
CA ARG A 11 -11.52 7.12 11.95
C ARG A 11 -12.22 6.70 10.64
N PRO A 12 -13.45 7.16 10.35
CA PRO A 12 -14.14 6.81 9.12
C PRO A 12 -13.27 7.28 7.96
N THR A 13 -12.70 6.33 7.23
CA THR A 13 -11.81 6.57 6.10
C THR A 13 -12.47 5.88 4.92
N ASN A 14 -12.71 6.63 3.84
CA ASN A 14 -13.46 6.13 2.68
C ASN A 14 -12.69 5.07 1.87
N ASN A 15 -11.37 4.98 2.06
CA ASN A 15 -10.51 3.98 1.40
C ASN A 15 -9.52 3.37 2.41
N PRO A 16 -9.99 2.48 3.31
CA PRO A 16 -9.11 1.84 4.27
C PRO A 16 -8.17 0.88 3.53
N ARG A 17 -6.84 1.08 3.67
CA ARG A 17 -5.84 0.07 3.29
C ARG A 17 -5.90 -1.08 4.31
N SER A 18 -6.93 -1.92 4.21
CA SER A 18 -7.25 -2.98 5.17
C SER A 18 -6.43 -4.24 4.97
N GLU A 19 -5.93 -4.47 3.76
CA GLU A 19 -5.15 -5.66 3.42
C GLU A 19 -3.66 -5.44 3.70
N LYS A 20 -3.06 -6.39 4.40
CA LYS A 20 -1.63 -6.43 4.67
C LYS A 20 -1.04 -7.57 3.87
N ILE A 21 -0.02 -7.27 3.07
CA ILE A 21 0.79 -8.27 2.38
C ILE A 21 2.21 -8.17 2.90
N GLY A 22 2.76 -9.30 3.34
CA GLY A 22 4.17 -9.42 3.74
C GLY A 22 4.96 -10.13 2.66
N PHE A 23 5.92 -9.44 2.05
CA PHE A 23 6.80 -10.03 1.04
C PHE A 23 8.16 -10.36 1.66
N ARG A 24 8.72 -11.51 1.28
CA ARG A 24 10.15 -11.77 1.45
C ARG A 24 10.86 -11.28 0.21
N MET A 25 11.81 -10.39 0.40
CA MET A 25 12.61 -9.80 -0.66
C MET A 25 14.08 -9.90 -0.27
N SER A 26 14.94 -9.91 -1.29
CA SER A 26 16.38 -9.80 -1.11
C SER A 26 16.75 -8.41 -0.59
N LYS A 27 17.94 -8.31 0.00
CA LYS A 27 18.44 -7.03 0.53
C LYS A 27 18.53 -5.95 -0.55
N LYS A 28 18.97 -6.33 -1.76
CA LYS A 28 19.06 -5.43 -2.92
C LYS A 28 17.70 -4.86 -3.32
N GLU A 29 16.66 -5.70 -3.41
CA GLU A 29 15.31 -5.25 -3.76
C GLU A 29 14.75 -4.25 -2.74
N ILE A 30 14.97 -4.49 -1.43
CA ILE A 30 14.55 -3.52 -0.41
C ILE A 30 15.33 -2.21 -0.52
N GLU A 31 16.63 -2.26 -0.79
CA GLU A 31 17.45 -1.08 -1.01
C GLU A 31 16.98 -0.28 -2.24
N ASP A 32 16.63 -0.94 -3.33
CA ASP A 32 16.14 -0.28 -4.54
C ASP A 32 14.76 0.35 -4.31
N ILE A 33 13.84 -0.35 -3.63
CA ILE A 33 12.54 0.21 -3.21
C ILE A 33 12.76 1.44 -2.31
N GLN A 34 13.71 1.39 -1.38
CA GLN A 34 14.03 2.52 -0.51
C GLN A 34 14.57 3.70 -1.32
N LYS A 35 15.52 3.49 -2.24
CA LYS A 35 16.05 4.54 -3.12
C LYS A 35 14.96 5.21 -3.95
N CYS A 36 14.06 4.43 -4.53
CA CYS A 36 12.91 4.97 -5.27
C CYS A 36 11.99 5.79 -4.35
N ALA A 37 11.70 5.29 -3.15
CA ALA A 37 10.88 6.00 -2.18
C ALA A 37 11.52 7.33 -1.74
N ASP A 38 12.83 7.35 -1.49
CA ASP A 38 13.59 8.53 -1.13
C ASP A 38 13.63 9.56 -2.27
N ALA A 39 13.88 9.11 -3.50
CA ALA A 39 13.86 9.98 -4.68
C ALA A 39 12.48 10.61 -4.93
N MET A 40 11.41 9.88 -4.61
CA MET A 40 10.03 10.36 -4.71
C MET A 40 9.57 11.14 -3.47
N ASN A 41 10.38 11.17 -2.40
CA ASN A 41 10.02 11.73 -1.10
C ASN A 41 8.70 11.13 -0.54
N THR A 42 8.53 9.82 -0.72
CA THR A 42 7.33 9.07 -0.27
C THR A 42 7.72 7.85 0.57
N LYS A 43 6.72 7.07 1.01
CA LYS A 43 6.95 5.80 1.72
C LYS A 43 7.22 4.68 0.71
N ARG A 44 8.02 3.68 1.11
CA ARG A 44 8.27 2.42 0.35
C ARG A 44 7.01 1.83 -0.30
N VAL A 45 5.91 1.80 0.46
CA VAL A 45 4.62 1.26 -0.02
C VAL A 45 4.10 2.04 -1.23
N ASN A 46 4.24 3.37 -1.24
CA ASN A 46 3.79 4.18 -2.37
C ASN A 46 4.67 3.96 -3.60
N ALA A 47 6.00 3.83 -3.43
CA ALA A 47 6.91 3.48 -4.52
C ALA A 47 6.55 2.12 -5.16
N VAL A 48 6.18 1.12 -4.34
CA VAL A 48 5.70 -0.18 -4.84
C VAL A 48 4.38 -0.05 -5.58
N ILE A 49 3.42 0.73 -5.07
CA ILE A 49 2.12 0.96 -5.72
C ILE A 49 2.31 1.66 -7.08
N GLU A 50 3.16 2.68 -7.14
CA GLU A 50 3.50 3.37 -8.39
C GLU A 50 4.16 2.43 -9.40
N GLY A 51 5.09 1.58 -8.95
CA GLY A 51 5.67 0.53 -9.79
C GLY A 51 4.62 -0.43 -10.36
N ILE A 52 3.63 -0.83 -9.55
CA ILE A 52 2.50 -1.66 -10.01
C ILE A 52 1.62 -0.89 -11.00
N SER A 53 1.40 0.41 -10.79
CA SER A 53 0.63 1.26 -11.73
C SER A 53 1.29 1.31 -13.10
N LEU A 54 2.60 1.57 -13.14
CA LEU A 54 3.39 1.55 -14.38
C LEU A 54 3.36 0.17 -15.06
N LEU A 55 3.43 -0.91 -14.28
CA LEU A 55 3.29 -2.27 -14.80
C LEU A 55 1.89 -2.52 -15.38
N LYS A 56 0.83 -2.05 -14.73
CA LYS A 56 -0.55 -2.15 -15.23
C LYS A 56 -0.73 -1.42 -16.54
N GLU A 57 -0.19 -0.20 -16.67
CA GLU A 57 -0.20 0.56 -17.91
C GLU A 57 0.53 -0.17 -19.03
N LYS A 58 1.74 -0.68 -18.73
CA LYS A 58 2.56 -1.45 -19.68
C LYS A 58 1.87 -2.75 -20.13
N LEU A 59 1.22 -3.44 -19.21
CA LEU A 59 0.54 -4.71 -19.45
C LEU A 59 -0.92 -4.55 -19.92
N LYS A 60 -1.42 -3.31 -20.02
CA LYS A 60 -2.83 -2.97 -20.35
C LYS A 60 -3.85 -3.64 -19.43
N ILE A 61 -3.50 -3.79 -18.15
CA ILE A 61 -4.38 -4.35 -17.11
C ILE A 61 -5.19 -3.18 -16.53
N LYS A 62 -6.51 -3.19 -16.75
CA LYS A 62 -7.46 -2.21 -16.17
C LYS A 62 -7.78 -2.56 -14.71
#